data_AF-A0A1S0UGL4-F1
#
_entry.id   AF-A0A1S0UGL4-F1
#
_cell.length_a   1.000
_cell.length_b   1.000
_cell.length_c   1.000
_cell.angle_alpha   90.00
_cell.angle_beta   90.00
_cell.angle_gamma   90.00
#
_symmetry.space_group_name_H-M   'P 1'
#
loop_
_entity.id
_entity.type
_entity.pdbx_description
1 polymer ?
#
loop_
_entity_poly.entity_id
_entity_poly.type
_entity_poly.pdbx_seq_one_letter_code
_entity_poly.pdbx_strand_id
1 'polypeptide(L)'
;MFEDEGKHELLKGDLDGITIKQEEVQIGWMTEAKDWAGELISGQSMTGRILVVLVFVLSIGSLIIYFYDASHPNFQVETCVSWSDSPSQQIDLGFNIFFLIYFFIRFIAASDKVWFLLEVYSFIDYFTIPPSFVAIYLERNWLGLRFLRALRLMTVPDILQYLNVLKTSSSIRLTQLLSIFISVCLTGAGFVHVLENSGDPFKNFANTHRITYWDCVYFLLVTMSTVGYGDIYCTTFLGRLFMVFFILGGLAMFASYIPEIADLIGSRQKYGGEYKGEHGKKHIVVCGYITYESVSHFLQDFLHEDREDVDVEVVFLHRVPPDLELEGLFKRHFTKVEFFSGTVMDSIDLSRVKVDEADACLVLANKYSSDPDAEDAANIMRVISIKNYSADIRVIVQLMQYHNKAYLLNIPSWDWRRGDDVICLAELKLGFIAQSCLAPGFSTMMANLFAMRSFKTSRNTPDWLNLYLCGAGMEMYTDTLSHGFVGMTFPEAAE
;
A
#
# COMPACT_ATOMS: atom_id res chain seq x y z
N MET A 1 8.79 11.77 74.05
CA MET A 1 9.38 13.12 74.06
C MET A 1 8.60 13.91 73.04
N PHE A 2 7.66 14.73 73.55
CA PHE A 2 6.96 15.90 72.98
C PHE A 2 6.35 15.78 71.56
N GLU A 3 5.03 15.62 71.46
CA GLU A 3 3.97 16.68 71.38
C GLU A 3 3.78 17.18 69.94
N ASP A 4 2.62 16.89 69.34
CA ASP A 4 1.69 17.94 68.85
C ASP A 4 0.34 17.31 68.41
N GLU A 5 -0.59 17.21 69.36
CA GLU A 5 -2.03 17.03 69.09
C GLU A 5 -2.64 18.42 68.89
N GLY A 6 -3.22 18.70 67.73
CA GLY A 6 -4.02 19.93 67.60
C GLY A 6 -4.28 20.44 66.19
N LYS A 7 -4.77 19.62 65.24
CA LYS A 7 -5.23 20.14 63.93
C LYS A 7 -6.44 19.43 63.31
N HIS A 8 -7.30 18.77 64.11
CA HIS A 8 -8.47 18.05 63.59
C HIS A 8 -9.85 18.62 63.98
N GLU A 9 -9.92 19.85 64.51
CA GLU A 9 -11.19 20.43 65.00
C GLU A 9 -11.66 21.74 64.34
N LEU A 10 -11.15 22.09 63.15
CA LEU A 10 -11.61 23.29 62.40
C LEU A 10 -12.35 22.97 61.09
N LEU A 11 -13.04 21.83 61.05
CA LEU A 11 -13.81 21.35 59.89
C LEU A 11 -15.34 21.46 60.05
N LYS A 12 -15.88 22.34 60.91
CA LYS A 12 -17.34 22.34 61.17
C LYS A 12 -18.03 23.70 61.27
N GLY A 13 -17.43 24.77 60.77
CA GLY A 13 -17.96 26.14 60.92
C GLY A 13 -18.49 26.85 59.66
N ASP A 14 -18.03 26.51 58.45
CA ASP A 14 -18.18 27.42 57.29
C ASP A 14 -18.87 26.80 56.05
N LEU A 15 -19.74 25.80 56.23
CA LEU A 15 -20.36 25.06 55.12
C LEU A 15 -21.85 25.31 54.87
N ASP A 16 -22.45 26.33 55.49
CA ASP A 16 -23.90 26.62 55.34
C ASP A 16 -24.21 27.96 54.63
N GLY A 17 -23.42 28.35 53.63
CA GLY A 17 -23.57 29.68 53.01
C GLY A 17 -23.24 29.84 51.53
N ILE A 18 -23.07 28.76 50.76
CA ILE A 18 -22.83 28.88 49.31
C ILE A 18 -23.81 27.99 48.55
N THR A 19 -25.02 28.51 48.36
CA THR A 19 -25.89 28.11 47.26
C THR A 19 -25.11 28.30 45.96
N ILE A 20 -24.61 27.20 45.40
CA ILE A 20 -24.16 27.16 44.01
C ILE A 20 -25.42 27.40 43.17
N LYS A 21 -25.62 28.66 42.75
CA LYS A 21 -26.47 28.94 41.59
C LYS A 21 -25.79 28.25 40.41
N GLN A 22 -26.30 27.08 40.02
CA GLN A 22 -26.18 26.65 38.64
C GLN A 22 -26.92 27.71 37.82
N GLU A 23 -26.19 28.70 37.32
CA GLU A 23 -26.65 29.42 36.14
C GLU A 23 -26.71 28.39 35.02
N GLU A 24 -27.91 27.89 34.74
CA GLU A 24 -28.23 27.34 33.43
C GLU A 24 -27.86 28.42 32.42
N VAL A 25 -26.67 28.29 31.82
CA VAL A 25 -26.32 29.04 30.62
C VAL A 25 -27.37 28.63 29.61
N GLN A 26 -28.36 29.49 29.37
CA GLN A 26 -29.31 29.32 28.29
C GLN A 26 -28.48 29.22 27.00
N ILE A 27 -28.30 28.00 26.52
CA ILE A 27 -27.71 27.73 25.22
C ILE A 27 -28.61 28.45 24.23
N GLY A 28 -28.09 29.51 23.61
CA GLY A 28 -28.86 30.29 22.66
C GLY A 28 -29.28 29.40 21.50
N TRP A 29 -30.43 29.67 20.90
CA TRP A 29 -30.88 28.99 19.67
C TRP A 29 -29.79 28.97 18.58
N MET A 30 -28.94 30.00 18.54
CA MET A 30 -27.83 30.10 17.59
C MET A 30 -26.68 29.14 17.88
N THR A 31 -26.45 28.75 19.13
CA THR A 31 -25.47 27.71 19.49
C THR A 31 -26.00 26.32 19.18
N GLU A 32 -27.28 26.03 19.46
CA GLU A 32 -27.90 24.75 19.06
C GLU A 32 -27.91 24.56 17.53
N ALA A 33 -28.26 25.61 16.79
CA ALA A 33 -28.26 25.57 15.32
C ALA A 33 -26.86 25.35 14.74
N LYS A 34 -25.82 25.89 15.39
CA LYS A 34 -24.43 25.68 14.99
C LYS A 34 -23.99 24.24 15.21
N ASP A 35 -24.30 23.67 16.37
CA ASP A 35 -23.93 22.29 16.72
C ASP A 35 -24.67 21.29 15.81
N TRP A 36 -25.96 21.50 15.58
CA TRP A 36 -26.76 20.71 14.63
C TRP A 36 -26.18 20.76 13.21
N ALA A 37 -25.82 21.96 12.71
CA ALA A 37 -25.22 22.11 11.39
C ALA A 37 -23.82 21.45 11.30
N GLY A 38 -23.04 21.51 12.39
CA GLY A 38 -21.75 20.84 12.51
C GLY A 38 -21.85 19.31 12.43
N GLU A 39 -22.81 18.72 13.15
CA GLU A 39 -23.08 17.27 13.08
C GLU A 39 -23.52 16.82 11.68
N LEU A 40 -24.24 17.68 10.96
CA LEU A 40 -24.71 17.38 9.61
C LEU A 40 -23.57 17.42 8.58
N ILE A 41 -22.63 18.37 8.70
CA ILE A 41 -21.48 18.52 7.79
C ILE A 41 -20.40 17.46 8.06
N SER A 42 -20.15 17.13 9.33
CA SER A 42 -19.10 16.18 9.72
C SER A 42 -19.37 14.73 9.30
N GLY A 43 -20.59 14.40 8.82
CA GLY A 43 -20.94 13.05 8.37
C GLY A 43 -20.96 12.00 9.48
N GLN A 44 -20.98 12.41 10.76
CA GLN A 44 -21.07 11.51 11.90
C GLN A 44 -22.47 10.90 12.03
N SER A 45 -23.50 11.69 11.78
CA SER A 45 -24.90 11.26 11.74
C SER A 45 -25.25 10.57 10.42
N MET A 46 -26.22 9.65 10.44
CA MET A 46 -26.73 9.02 9.21
C MET A 46 -27.29 10.05 8.22
N THR A 47 -27.95 11.09 8.71
CA THR A 47 -28.45 12.23 7.91
C THR A 47 -27.30 13.02 7.30
N GLY A 48 -26.22 13.26 8.04
CA GLY A 48 -25.02 13.92 7.54
C GLY A 48 -24.33 13.12 6.44
N ARG A 49 -24.22 11.79 6.59
CA ARG A 49 -23.68 10.92 5.51
C ARG A 49 -24.50 11.00 4.23
N ILE A 50 -25.83 10.98 4.36
CA ILE A 50 -26.73 11.14 3.22
C ILE A 50 -26.49 12.51 2.56
N LEU A 51 -26.41 13.59 3.34
CA LEU A 51 -26.14 14.92 2.82
C LEU A 51 -24.80 14.98 2.06
N VAL A 52 -23.73 14.43 2.64
CA VAL A 52 -22.39 14.40 2.05
C VAL A 52 -22.37 13.61 0.73
N VAL A 53 -23.02 12.45 0.67
CA VAL A 53 -23.18 11.68 -0.58
C VAL A 53 -24.00 12.46 -1.61
N LEU A 54 -25.06 13.14 -1.18
CA LEU A 54 -25.92 13.93 -2.06
C LEU A 54 -25.13 15.10 -2.67
N VAL A 55 -24.35 15.82 -1.85
CA VAL A 55 -23.44 16.89 -2.30
C VAL A 55 -22.45 16.37 -3.34
N PHE A 56 -21.87 15.19 -3.12
CA PHE A 56 -20.95 14.57 -4.07
C PHE A 56 -21.61 14.25 -5.41
N VAL A 57 -22.73 13.53 -5.40
CA VAL A 57 -23.47 13.12 -6.61
C VAL A 57 -23.97 14.33 -7.38
N LEU A 58 -24.54 15.33 -6.69
CA LEU A 58 -25.02 16.55 -7.33
C LEU A 58 -23.88 17.43 -7.86
N SER A 59 -22.71 17.42 -7.23
CA SER A 59 -21.55 18.18 -7.73
C SER A 59 -21.06 17.60 -9.05
N ILE A 60 -21.00 16.27 -9.15
CA ILE A 60 -20.69 15.58 -10.42
C ILE A 60 -21.78 15.84 -11.45
N GLY A 61 -23.06 15.71 -11.08
CA GLY A 61 -24.18 15.99 -11.97
C GLY A 61 -24.18 17.43 -12.51
N SER A 62 -23.91 18.42 -11.66
CA SER A 62 -23.82 19.83 -12.03
C SER A 62 -22.64 20.13 -12.96
N LEU A 63 -21.53 19.40 -12.83
CA LEU A 63 -20.40 19.46 -13.76
C LEU A 63 -20.72 18.80 -15.11
N ILE A 64 -21.43 17.67 -15.10
CA ILE A 64 -21.89 17.00 -16.33
C ILE A 64 -22.84 17.90 -17.12
N ILE A 65 -23.75 18.61 -16.46
CA ILE A 65 -24.62 19.61 -17.12
C ILE A 65 -23.78 20.70 -17.77
N TYR A 66 -22.74 21.19 -17.08
CA TYR A 66 -21.81 22.16 -17.68
C TYR A 66 -21.13 21.60 -18.94
N PHE A 67 -20.64 20.35 -18.91
CA PHE A 67 -20.05 19.72 -20.10
C PHE A 67 -21.05 19.53 -21.23
N TYR A 68 -22.28 19.14 -20.90
CA TYR A 68 -23.36 19.03 -21.88
C TYR A 68 -23.58 20.38 -22.56
N ASP A 69 -23.88 21.43 -21.80
CA ASP A 69 -24.12 22.80 -22.29
C ASP A 69 -22.92 23.39 -23.06
N ALA A 70 -21.69 23.09 -22.65
CA ALA A 70 -20.47 23.57 -23.29
C ALA A 70 -20.10 22.78 -24.57
N SER A 71 -20.71 21.62 -24.80
CA SER A 71 -20.41 20.75 -25.95
C SER A 71 -21.41 20.86 -27.11
N HIS A 72 -22.46 21.69 -26.97
CA HIS A 72 -23.46 21.84 -28.04
C HIS A 72 -22.84 22.40 -29.34
N PRO A 73 -23.19 21.85 -30.51
CA PRO A 73 -22.58 22.23 -31.78
C PRO A 73 -22.86 23.68 -32.23
N ASN A 74 -23.96 24.29 -31.75
CA ASN A 74 -24.30 25.69 -31.98
C ASN A 74 -23.95 26.58 -30.78
N PHE A 75 -22.90 26.22 -30.04
CA PHE A 75 -22.51 26.91 -28.81
C PHE A 75 -22.32 28.42 -29.01
N GLN A 76 -22.99 29.18 -28.15
CA GLN A 76 -22.76 30.60 -27.93
C GLN A 76 -22.65 30.83 -26.43
N VAL A 77 -21.80 31.77 -26.01
CA VAL A 77 -21.60 32.11 -24.61
C VAL A 77 -22.91 32.56 -23.95
N GLU A 78 -23.79 33.19 -24.73
CA GLU A 78 -25.15 33.58 -24.36
C GLU A 78 -26.15 32.97 -25.35
N THR A 79 -27.20 32.33 -24.83
CA THR A 79 -28.31 31.80 -25.63
C THR A 79 -29.65 32.26 -25.07
N CYS A 80 -30.55 32.70 -25.95
CA CYS A 80 -31.91 33.12 -25.59
C CYS A 80 -32.84 31.92 -25.75
N VAL A 81 -33.03 31.15 -24.68
CA VAL A 81 -33.94 30.00 -24.65
C VAL A 81 -34.87 30.18 -23.46
N SER A 82 -36.18 29.97 -23.68
CA SER A 82 -37.15 30.02 -22.59
C SER A 82 -36.87 28.90 -21.58
N TRP A 83 -37.06 29.20 -20.30
CA TRP A 83 -36.90 28.23 -19.21
C TRP A 83 -37.82 27.01 -19.37
N SER A 84 -39.01 27.20 -19.95
CA SER A 84 -39.96 26.11 -20.18
C SER A 84 -39.50 25.09 -21.23
N ASP A 85 -38.64 25.50 -22.16
CA ASP A 85 -38.22 24.71 -23.31
C ASP A 85 -36.92 23.93 -23.06
N SER A 86 -36.17 24.23 -21.98
CA SER A 86 -34.84 23.65 -21.73
C SER A 86 -34.81 22.79 -20.45
N PRO A 87 -34.77 21.44 -20.58
CA PRO A 87 -34.70 20.56 -19.41
C PRO A 87 -33.37 20.69 -18.65
N SER A 88 -32.26 21.04 -19.32
CA SER A 88 -30.96 21.24 -18.65
C SER A 88 -30.98 22.40 -17.66
N GLN A 89 -31.63 23.52 -18.00
CA GLN A 89 -31.75 24.69 -17.12
C GLN A 89 -32.64 24.39 -15.90
N GLN A 90 -33.70 23.60 -16.07
CA GLN A 90 -34.59 23.19 -14.97
C GLN A 90 -33.86 22.29 -13.96
N ILE A 91 -33.09 21.31 -14.45
CA ILE A 91 -32.29 20.43 -13.60
C ILE A 91 -31.17 21.23 -12.91
N ASP A 92 -30.50 22.13 -13.65
CA ASP A 92 -29.44 22.98 -13.08
C ASP A 92 -29.95 23.86 -11.94
N LEU A 93 -31.14 24.45 -12.09
CA LEU A 93 -31.79 25.21 -11.03
C LEU A 93 -32.03 24.36 -9.78
N GLY A 94 -32.54 23.13 -9.95
CA GLY A 94 -32.75 22.20 -8.84
C GLY A 94 -31.45 21.92 -8.06
N PHE A 95 -30.34 21.74 -8.77
CA PHE A 95 -29.03 21.57 -8.15
C PHE A 95 -28.54 22.83 -7.45
N ASN A 96 -28.70 24.02 -8.05
CA ASN A 96 -28.28 25.29 -7.44
C ASN A 96 -29.11 25.66 -6.20
N ILE A 97 -30.40 25.33 -6.16
CA ILE A 97 -31.24 25.47 -4.95
C ILE A 97 -30.70 24.59 -3.82
N PHE A 98 -30.36 23.34 -4.13
CA PHE A 98 -29.73 22.46 -3.15
C PHE A 98 -28.39 23.02 -2.64
N PHE A 99 -27.53 23.50 -3.54
CA PHE A 99 -26.26 24.11 -3.15
C PHE A 99 -26.43 25.39 -2.35
N LEU A 100 -27.50 26.17 -2.58
CA LEU A 100 -27.82 27.34 -1.78
C LEU A 100 -28.18 26.95 -0.34
N ILE A 101 -29.01 25.91 -0.16
CA ILE A 101 -29.33 25.38 1.17
C ILE A 101 -28.05 24.87 1.85
N TYR A 102 -27.22 24.12 1.12
CA TYR A 102 -25.93 23.62 1.62
C TYR A 102 -24.97 24.75 2.02
N PHE A 103 -24.91 25.84 1.25
CA PHE A 103 -24.14 27.04 1.58
C PHE A 103 -24.58 27.64 2.91
N PHE A 104 -25.89 27.79 3.15
CA PHE A 104 -26.41 28.31 4.42
C PHE A 104 -26.13 27.39 5.60
N ILE A 105 -26.23 26.07 5.42
CA ILE A 105 -25.87 25.09 6.47
C ILE A 105 -24.39 25.26 6.87
N ARG A 106 -23.48 25.36 5.87
CA ARG A 106 -22.06 25.61 6.12
C ARG A 106 -21.81 26.98 6.78
N PHE A 107 -22.52 28.02 6.34
CA PHE A 107 -22.43 29.35 6.93
C PHE A 107 -22.83 29.32 8.42
N ILE A 108 -23.88 28.59 8.80
CA ILE A 108 -24.31 28.47 10.20
C ILE A 108 -23.27 27.70 11.03
N ALA A 109 -22.75 26.59 10.51
CA ALA A 109 -21.75 25.77 11.20
C ALA A 109 -20.39 26.47 11.41
N ALA A 110 -20.00 27.39 10.51
CA ALA A 110 -18.72 28.07 10.59
C ALA A 110 -18.53 28.86 11.89
N SER A 111 -17.38 28.70 12.54
CA SER A 111 -17.03 29.47 13.75
C SER A 111 -16.71 30.93 13.45
N ASP A 112 -15.96 31.19 12.38
CA ASP A 112 -15.68 32.54 11.88
C ASP A 112 -16.43 32.76 10.56
N LYS A 113 -17.39 33.70 10.58
CA LYS A 113 -18.24 34.00 9.44
C LYS A 113 -17.48 34.73 8.34
N VAL A 114 -16.50 35.57 8.67
CA VAL A 114 -15.74 36.34 7.67
C VAL A 114 -14.77 35.42 6.94
N TRP A 115 -14.08 34.56 7.68
CA TRP A 115 -13.18 33.58 7.09
C TRP A 115 -13.92 32.61 6.15
N PHE A 116 -15.11 32.15 6.57
CA PHE A 116 -15.96 31.32 5.72
C PHE A 116 -16.36 32.01 4.41
N LEU A 117 -16.69 33.31 4.46
CA LEU A 117 -17.06 34.05 3.25
C LEU A 117 -15.88 34.21 2.26
N LEU A 118 -14.64 34.12 2.74
CA LEU A 118 -13.40 34.19 1.95
C LEU A 118 -12.83 32.81 1.56
N GLU A 119 -13.54 31.73 1.90
CA GLU A 119 -13.13 30.38 1.54
C GLU A 119 -13.34 30.12 0.03
N VAL A 120 -12.42 29.35 -0.59
CA VAL A 120 -12.47 29.04 -2.03
C VAL A 120 -13.82 28.41 -2.43
N TYR A 121 -14.38 27.55 -1.59
CA TYR A 121 -15.67 26.92 -1.87
C TYR A 121 -16.85 27.90 -1.85
N SER A 122 -16.79 28.92 -1.00
CA SER A 122 -17.78 30.00 -0.97
C SER A 122 -17.70 30.85 -2.23
N PHE A 123 -16.49 31.12 -2.75
CA PHE A 123 -16.30 31.78 -4.05
C PHE A 123 -16.93 31.01 -5.21
N ILE A 124 -16.78 29.67 -5.24
CA ILE A 124 -17.43 28.84 -6.27
C ILE A 124 -18.95 29.05 -6.21
N ASP A 125 -19.54 29.05 -5.02
CA ASP A 125 -20.97 29.24 -4.84
C ASP A 125 -21.43 30.63 -5.30
N TYR A 126 -20.66 31.69 -5.04
CA TYR A 126 -20.99 33.05 -5.50
C TYR A 126 -20.98 33.20 -7.02
N PHE A 127 -20.10 32.50 -7.72
CA PHE A 127 -19.99 32.60 -9.18
C PHE A 127 -20.88 31.60 -9.92
N THR A 128 -21.44 30.61 -9.23
CA THR A 128 -22.26 29.56 -9.86
C THR A 128 -23.74 29.66 -9.51
N ILE A 129 -24.10 30.05 -8.28
CA ILE A 129 -25.49 30.05 -7.80
C ILE A 129 -26.25 31.31 -8.26
N PRO A 130 -25.85 32.56 -7.93
CA PRO A 130 -26.59 33.75 -8.34
C PRO A 130 -26.81 33.89 -9.86
N PRO A 131 -25.83 33.63 -10.74
CA PRO A 131 -26.05 33.72 -12.19
C PRO A 131 -27.12 32.77 -12.70
N SER A 132 -27.35 31.62 -12.05
CA SER A 132 -28.42 30.68 -12.44
C SER A 132 -29.82 31.25 -12.19
N PHE A 133 -30.01 32.00 -11.10
CA PHE A 133 -31.27 32.69 -10.81
C PHE A 133 -31.48 33.90 -11.72
N VAL A 134 -30.41 34.66 -12.00
CA VAL A 134 -30.45 35.79 -12.93
C VAL A 134 -30.77 35.33 -14.36
N ALA A 135 -30.23 34.19 -14.78
CA ALA A 135 -30.51 33.60 -16.10
C ALA A 135 -32.01 33.31 -16.31
N ILE A 136 -32.74 32.95 -15.26
CA ILE A 136 -34.19 32.75 -15.30
C ILE A 136 -34.91 34.09 -15.36
N TYR A 137 -34.52 35.04 -14.51
CA TYR A 137 -35.14 36.37 -14.48
C TYR A 137 -34.99 37.13 -15.81
N LEU A 138 -33.87 36.94 -16.51
CA LEU A 138 -33.58 37.58 -17.79
C LEU A 138 -33.98 36.72 -19.02
N GLU A 139 -34.49 35.50 -18.83
CA GLU A 139 -34.76 34.52 -19.89
C GLU A 139 -33.56 34.31 -20.85
N ARG A 140 -32.34 34.33 -20.29
CA ARG A 140 -31.08 34.21 -21.04
C ARG A 140 -30.12 33.28 -20.32
N ASN A 141 -29.68 32.23 -21.01
CA ASN A 141 -28.69 31.31 -20.48
C ASN A 141 -27.28 31.83 -20.77
N TRP A 142 -26.47 31.96 -19.72
CA TRP A 142 -25.07 32.38 -19.80
C TRP A 142 -24.16 31.30 -19.21
N LEU A 143 -23.21 30.81 -20.02
CA LEU A 143 -22.27 29.79 -19.58
C LEU A 143 -21.26 30.36 -18.56
N GLY A 144 -20.82 31.61 -18.77
CA GLY A 144 -20.03 32.41 -17.84
C GLY A 144 -18.98 31.64 -17.04
N LEU A 145 -19.08 31.70 -15.71
CA LEU A 145 -18.13 31.09 -14.77
C LEU A 145 -18.56 29.71 -14.27
N ARG A 146 -19.47 29.01 -14.98
CA ARG A 146 -19.96 27.68 -14.57
C ARG A 146 -18.87 26.61 -14.50
N PHE A 147 -17.76 26.78 -15.23
CA PHE A 147 -16.61 25.88 -15.16
C PHE A 147 -15.96 25.80 -13.77
N LEU A 148 -16.16 26.81 -12.90
CA LEU A 148 -15.68 26.79 -11.50
C LEU A 148 -16.28 25.63 -10.69
N ARG A 149 -17.37 25.03 -11.15
CA ARG A 149 -17.94 23.80 -10.56
C ARG A 149 -16.93 22.65 -10.55
N ALA A 150 -15.97 22.62 -11.48
CA ALA A 150 -14.92 21.60 -11.51
C ALA A 150 -14.02 21.64 -10.27
N LEU A 151 -13.84 22.80 -9.63
CA LEU A 151 -13.08 22.93 -8.38
C LEU A 151 -13.75 22.19 -7.20
N ARG A 152 -15.06 21.90 -7.27
CA ARG A 152 -15.74 21.09 -6.23
C ARG A 152 -15.21 19.66 -6.18
N LEU A 153 -14.57 19.15 -7.23
CA LEU A 153 -13.90 17.86 -7.19
C LEU A 153 -12.83 17.82 -6.10
N MET A 154 -12.19 18.94 -5.73
CA MET A 154 -11.19 18.98 -4.66
C MET A 154 -11.71 18.46 -3.30
N THR A 155 -13.02 18.47 -3.06
CA THR A 155 -13.65 17.95 -1.83
C THR A 155 -13.83 16.43 -1.81
N VAL A 156 -13.66 15.75 -2.96
CA VAL A 156 -13.86 14.30 -3.11
C VAL A 156 -13.02 13.46 -2.14
N PRO A 157 -11.72 13.74 -1.92
CA PRO A 157 -10.93 12.98 -0.96
C PRO A 157 -11.46 13.09 0.48
N ASP A 158 -11.96 14.26 0.88
CA ASP A 158 -12.51 14.48 2.22
C ASP A 158 -13.84 13.73 2.39
N ILE A 159 -14.69 13.80 1.37
CA ILE A 159 -15.96 13.05 1.30
C ILE A 159 -15.71 11.54 1.40
N LEU A 160 -14.75 11.01 0.65
CA LEU A 160 -14.44 9.58 0.67
C LEU A 160 -13.81 9.12 2.00
N GLN A 161 -13.11 10.01 2.70
CA GLN A 161 -12.64 9.77 4.07
C GLN A 161 -13.81 9.74 5.06
N TYR A 162 -14.74 10.69 4.99
CA TYR A 162 -15.96 10.68 5.84
C TYR A 162 -16.81 9.42 5.63
N LEU A 163 -16.83 8.87 4.42
CA LEU A 163 -17.52 7.62 4.11
C LEU A 163 -16.73 6.35 4.49
N ASN A 164 -15.55 6.47 5.10
CA ASN A 164 -14.66 5.36 5.45
C ASN A 164 -14.26 4.46 4.26
N VAL A 165 -14.29 5.01 3.03
CA VAL A 165 -13.86 4.29 1.82
C VAL A 165 -12.34 4.29 1.71
N LEU A 166 -11.72 5.45 1.95
CA LEU A 166 -10.26 5.61 1.97
C LEU A 166 -9.73 5.41 3.40
N LYS A 167 -8.91 4.36 3.59
CA LYS A 167 -8.38 4.00 4.93
C LYS A 167 -6.87 4.15 5.04
N THR A 168 -6.14 4.01 3.94
CA THR A 168 -4.67 4.07 3.95
C THR A 168 -4.18 5.47 3.59
N SER A 169 -3.10 5.92 4.24
CA SER A 169 -2.47 7.21 3.95
C SER A 169 -2.09 7.36 2.48
N SER A 170 -1.57 6.30 1.86
CA SER A 170 -1.22 6.27 0.43
C SER A 170 -2.45 6.46 -0.47
N SER A 171 -3.58 5.82 -0.16
CA SER A 171 -4.81 5.97 -0.94
C SER A 171 -5.41 7.37 -0.82
N ILE A 172 -5.38 7.95 0.39
CA ILE A 172 -5.85 9.31 0.65
C ILE A 172 -5.02 10.31 -0.15
N ARG A 173 -3.68 10.21 -0.05
CA ARG A 173 -2.75 11.08 -0.78
C ARG A 173 -2.92 10.96 -2.29
N LEU A 174 -3.06 9.74 -2.82
CA LEU A 174 -3.27 9.49 -4.24
C LEU A 174 -4.56 10.15 -4.74
N THR A 175 -5.68 9.96 -4.04
CA THR A 175 -6.96 10.58 -4.42
C THR A 175 -6.93 12.10 -4.31
N GLN A 176 -6.22 12.66 -3.32
CA GLN A 176 -5.99 14.10 -3.20
C GLN A 176 -5.24 14.67 -4.41
N LEU A 177 -4.10 14.07 -4.78
CA LEU A 177 -3.30 14.53 -5.92
C LEU A 177 -4.09 14.46 -7.23
N LEU A 178 -4.78 13.33 -7.48
CA LEU A 178 -5.60 13.14 -8.67
C LEU A 178 -6.74 14.16 -8.74
N SER A 179 -7.44 14.39 -7.63
CA SER A 179 -8.55 15.33 -7.60
C SER A 179 -8.11 16.77 -7.83
N ILE A 180 -7.02 17.21 -7.20
CA ILE A 180 -6.46 18.55 -7.40
C ILE A 180 -6.00 18.70 -8.86
N PHE A 181 -5.28 17.72 -9.40
CA PHE A 181 -4.81 17.76 -10.78
C PHE A 181 -5.96 17.88 -11.78
N ILE A 182 -6.96 16.99 -11.68
CA ILE A 182 -8.12 16.97 -12.59
C ILE A 182 -8.94 18.27 -12.46
N SER A 183 -9.21 18.72 -11.23
CA SER A 183 -10.01 19.93 -11.00
C SER A 183 -9.35 21.19 -11.56
N VAL A 184 -8.03 21.35 -11.39
CA VAL A 184 -7.28 22.49 -11.93
C VAL A 184 -7.21 22.45 -13.45
N CYS A 185 -6.96 21.28 -14.05
CA CYS A 185 -6.98 21.09 -15.50
C CYS A 185 -8.33 21.48 -16.11
N LEU A 186 -9.44 20.95 -15.56
CA LEU A 186 -10.79 21.22 -16.07
C LEU A 186 -11.20 22.69 -15.88
N THR A 187 -10.82 23.30 -14.75
CA THR A 187 -11.11 24.71 -14.47
C THR A 187 -10.31 25.62 -15.39
N GLY A 188 -9.02 25.34 -15.58
CA GLY A 188 -8.18 26.06 -16.54
C GLY A 188 -8.73 25.96 -17.95
N ALA A 189 -9.20 24.77 -18.36
CA ALA A 189 -9.76 24.55 -19.70
C ALA A 189 -11.04 25.37 -19.88
N GLY A 190 -11.87 25.46 -18.84
CA GLY A 190 -13.06 26.30 -18.83
C GLY A 190 -12.73 27.79 -18.91
N PHE A 191 -11.66 28.22 -18.24
CA PHE A 191 -11.20 29.61 -18.31
C PHE A 191 -10.75 29.98 -19.73
N VAL A 192 -9.92 29.14 -20.37
CA VAL A 192 -9.50 29.33 -21.76
C VAL A 192 -10.72 29.30 -22.70
N HIS A 193 -11.62 28.33 -22.50
CA HIS A 193 -12.85 28.18 -23.29
C HIS A 193 -13.70 29.45 -23.25
N VAL A 194 -13.86 30.08 -22.08
CA VAL A 194 -14.64 31.31 -21.95
C VAL A 194 -13.92 32.50 -22.59
N LEU A 195 -12.61 32.64 -22.38
CA LEU A 195 -11.84 33.75 -22.94
C LEU A 195 -11.78 33.73 -24.47
N GLU A 196 -11.48 32.57 -25.07
CA GLU A 196 -11.35 32.45 -26.53
C GLU A 196 -12.71 32.56 -27.25
N ASN A 197 -13.78 31.98 -26.68
CA ASN A 197 -15.12 32.05 -27.28
C ASN A 197 -15.82 33.40 -27.06
N SER A 198 -15.50 34.14 -25.98
CA SER A 198 -16.05 35.48 -25.75
C SER A 198 -15.34 36.55 -26.60
N GLY A 199 -14.02 36.41 -26.79
CA GLY A 199 -13.19 37.42 -27.47
C GLY A 199 -12.77 38.57 -26.54
N ASP A 200 -11.90 39.46 -27.03
CA ASP A 200 -11.36 40.55 -26.21
C ASP A 200 -12.31 41.77 -26.19
N PRO A 201 -12.62 42.35 -25.01
CA PRO A 201 -13.43 43.57 -24.90
C PRO A 201 -12.83 44.76 -25.66
N PHE A 202 -11.50 44.89 -25.66
CA PHE A 202 -10.78 45.99 -26.31
C PHE A 202 -10.86 45.99 -27.83
N LYS A 203 -11.27 44.86 -28.43
CA LYS A 203 -11.49 44.72 -29.88
C LYS A 203 -12.98 44.57 -30.22
N ASN A 204 -13.87 45.05 -29.34
CA ASN A 204 -15.33 44.91 -29.47
C ASN A 204 -15.77 43.44 -29.69
N PHE A 205 -15.09 42.48 -29.06
CA PHE A 205 -15.37 41.04 -29.20
C PHE A 205 -15.29 40.51 -30.65
N ALA A 206 -14.57 41.18 -31.54
CA ALA A 206 -14.46 40.78 -32.95
C ALA A 206 -13.50 39.60 -33.18
N ASN A 207 -12.57 39.35 -32.26
CA ASN A 207 -11.54 38.29 -32.38
C ASN A 207 -11.92 37.01 -31.63
N THR A 208 -13.13 36.52 -31.86
CA THR A 208 -13.58 35.25 -31.29
C THR A 208 -12.94 34.07 -31.99
N HIS A 209 -12.45 33.12 -31.20
CA HIS A 209 -11.88 31.87 -31.70
C HIS A 209 -12.72 30.72 -31.15
N ARG A 210 -13.53 30.14 -32.02
CA ARG A 210 -14.48 29.10 -31.62
C ARG A 210 -13.77 27.77 -31.43
N ILE A 211 -13.55 27.44 -30.17
CA ILE A 211 -12.93 26.18 -29.73
C ILE A 211 -13.87 25.46 -28.78
N THR A 212 -13.97 24.14 -28.92
CA THR A 212 -14.83 23.36 -28.02
C THR A 212 -14.17 23.21 -26.65
N TYR A 213 -14.96 22.94 -25.61
CA TYR A 213 -14.41 22.72 -24.27
C TYR A 213 -13.39 21.57 -24.23
N TRP A 214 -13.63 20.50 -24.98
CA TRP A 214 -12.72 19.35 -25.03
C TRP A 214 -11.42 19.66 -25.77
N ASP A 215 -11.45 20.51 -26.79
CA ASP A 215 -10.25 21.02 -27.45
C ASP A 215 -9.40 21.85 -26.47
N CYS A 216 -10.03 22.64 -25.59
CA CYS A 216 -9.33 23.36 -24.52
C CYS A 216 -8.68 22.41 -23.51
N VAL A 217 -9.37 21.32 -23.12
CA VAL A 217 -8.80 20.31 -22.22
C VAL A 217 -7.58 19.65 -22.85
N TYR A 218 -7.69 19.24 -24.12
CA TYR A 218 -6.57 18.69 -24.89
C TYR A 218 -5.40 19.68 -24.96
N PHE A 219 -5.67 20.93 -25.35
CA PHE A 219 -4.68 21.99 -25.44
C PHE A 219 -3.94 22.21 -24.11
N LEU A 220 -4.65 22.26 -22.99
CA LEU A 220 -4.02 22.44 -21.69
C LEU A 220 -3.20 21.25 -21.25
N LEU A 221 -3.66 20.02 -21.49
CA LEU A 221 -2.91 18.82 -21.14
C LEU A 221 -1.59 18.75 -21.94
N VAL A 222 -1.64 19.01 -23.25
CA VAL A 222 -0.46 19.10 -24.14
C VAL A 222 0.51 20.20 -23.71
N THR A 223 -0.03 21.32 -23.23
CA THR A 223 0.78 22.46 -22.77
C THR A 223 1.43 22.18 -21.42
N MET A 224 0.69 21.62 -20.45
CA MET A 224 1.23 21.23 -19.14
C MET A 224 2.31 20.15 -19.24
N SER A 225 2.14 19.21 -20.16
CA SER A 225 3.13 18.17 -20.42
C SER A 225 4.34 18.68 -21.21
N THR A 226 4.41 19.98 -21.53
CA THR A 226 5.49 20.62 -22.30
C THR A 226 5.68 20.09 -23.71
N VAL A 227 4.66 19.43 -24.28
CA VAL A 227 4.73 18.87 -25.63
C VAL A 227 4.52 19.95 -26.70
N GLY A 228 3.45 20.73 -26.56
CA GLY A 228 3.22 21.92 -27.39
C GLY A 228 3.17 21.67 -28.90
N TYR A 229 2.25 20.82 -29.38
CA TYR A 229 2.10 20.53 -30.81
C TYR A 229 1.85 21.77 -31.69
N GLY A 230 1.18 22.79 -31.16
CA GLY A 230 0.88 24.03 -31.87
C GLY A 230 -0.29 23.93 -32.87
N ASP A 231 -1.04 22.83 -32.82
CA ASP A 231 -2.27 22.60 -33.56
C ASP A 231 -3.44 23.47 -33.06
N ILE A 232 -3.56 23.62 -31.74
CA ILE A 232 -4.49 24.54 -31.08
C ILE A 232 -3.70 25.53 -30.23
N TYR A 233 -4.06 26.82 -30.31
CA TYR A 233 -3.42 27.88 -29.53
C TYR A 233 -4.38 29.04 -29.26
N CYS A 234 -4.12 29.79 -28.19
CA CYS A 234 -4.89 30.98 -27.85
C CYS A 234 -4.57 32.15 -28.79
N THR A 235 -5.60 32.73 -29.41
CA THR A 235 -5.47 33.88 -30.31
C THR A 235 -5.80 35.20 -29.61
N THR A 236 -6.62 35.15 -28.56
CA THR A 236 -7.04 36.33 -27.80
C THR A 236 -5.90 36.86 -26.92
N PHE A 237 -5.90 38.17 -26.66
CA PHE A 237 -4.91 38.77 -25.76
C PHE A 237 -5.09 38.26 -24.33
N LEU A 238 -6.33 38.21 -23.84
CA LEU A 238 -6.64 37.70 -22.50
C LEU A 238 -6.31 36.21 -22.36
N GLY A 239 -6.60 35.40 -23.38
CA GLY A 239 -6.26 33.97 -23.39
C GLY A 239 -4.75 33.73 -23.33
N ARG A 240 -3.97 34.47 -24.13
CA ARG A 240 -2.49 34.40 -24.08
C ARG A 240 -1.93 34.84 -22.73
N LEU A 241 -2.46 35.92 -22.15
CA LEU A 241 -2.04 36.40 -20.84
C LEU A 241 -2.31 35.35 -19.76
N PHE A 242 -3.49 34.74 -19.77
CA PHE A 242 -3.82 33.64 -18.87
C PHE A 242 -2.85 32.47 -19.05
N MET A 243 -2.57 32.05 -20.29
CA MET A 243 -1.66 30.95 -20.55
C MET A 243 -0.24 31.18 -20.03
N VAL A 244 0.27 32.41 -20.06
CA VAL A 244 1.59 32.73 -19.46
C VAL A 244 1.62 32.41 -17.96
N PHE A 245 0.61 32.84 -17.20
CA PHE A 245 0.53 32.52 -15.77
C PHE A 245 0.21 31.04 -15.52
N PHE A 246 -0.65 30.46 -16.34
CA PHE A 246 -1.05 29.07 -16.23
C PHE A 246 0.10 28.11 -16.50
N ILE A 247 0.98 28.39 -17.47
CA ILE A 247 2.16 27.57 -17.75
C ILE A 247 3.11 27.57 -16.55
N LEU A 248 3.34 28.72 -15.91
CA LEU A 248 4.22 28.81 -14.74
C LEU A 248 3.72 27.93 -13.58
N GLY A 249 2.42 27.96 -13.28
CA GLY A 249 1.82 27.14 -12.22
C GLY A 249 1.62 25.68 -12.63
N GLY A 250 1.12 25.44 -13.84
CA GLY A 250 0.77 24.13 -14.38
C GLY A 250 1.99 23.25 -14.60
N LEU A 251 3.13 23.79 -15.05
CA LEU A 251 4.37 23.03 -15.18
C LEU A 251 4.91 22.58 -13.82
N ALA A 252 4.89 23.46 -12.82
CA ALA A 252 5.30 23.11 -11.46
C ALA A 252 4.40 22.03 -10.84
N MET A 253 3.09 22.11 -11.06
CA MET A 253 2.13 21.10 -10.63
C MET A 253 2.33 19.77 -11.36
N PHE A 254 2.47 19.78 -12.69
CA PHE A 254 2.66 18.57 -13.48
C PHE A 254 3.97 17.85 -13.10
N ALA A 255 5.07 18.61 -12.96
CA ALA A 255 6.38 18.08 -12.61
C ALA A 255 6.46 17.49 -11.19
N SER A 256 5.61 17.94 -10.26
CA SER A 256 5.59 17.42 -8.88
C SER A 256 4.57 16.29 -8.70
N TYR A 257 3.36 16.43 -9.25
CA TYR A 257 2.26 15.51 -8.95
C TYR A 257 2.38 14.21 -9.75
N ILE A 258 2.82 14.24 -11.01
CA ILE A 258 2.88 13.03 -11.85
C ILE A 258 3.88 12.01 -11.31
N PRO A 259 5.12 12.37 -10.92
CA PRO A 259 6.05 11.42 -10.30
C PRO A 259 5.52 10.85 -8.98
N GLU A 260 4.93 11.69 -8.12
CA GLU A 260 4.38 11.24 -6.84
C GLU A 260 3.20 10.25 -7.03
N ILE A 261 2.33 10.51 -8.02
CA ILE A 261 1.26 9.58 -8.40
C ILE A 261 1.86 8.25 -8.90
N ALA A 262 2.92 8.30 -9.73
CA ALA A 262 3.57 7.10 -10.25
C ALA A 262 4.20 6.26 -9.12
N ASP A 263 4.85 6.89 -8.15
CA ASP A 263 5.44 6.21 -6.99
C ASP A 263 4.36 5.56 -6.10
N LEU A 264 3.26 6.28 -5.84
CA LEU A 264 2.15 5.76 -5.03
C LEU A 264 1.48 4.56 -5.71
N ILE A 265 1.28 4.58 -7.03
CA ILE A 265 0.72 3.46 -7.79
C ILE A 265 1.74 2.30 -7.89
N GLY A 266 3.02 2.63 -8.06
CA GLY A 266 4.12 1.67 -8.19
C GLY A 266 4.48 0.93 -6.89
N SER A 267 4.14 1.50 -5.73
CA SER A 267 4.43 0.93 -4.40
C SER A 267 3.68 -0.38 -4.06
N ARG A 268 2.94 -0.97 -5.00
CA ARG A 268 2.25 -2.25 -4.78
C ARG A 268 3.28 -3.36 -4.53
N GLN A 269 3.15 -4.08 -3.40
CA GLN A 269 4.03 -5.19 -3.05
C GLN A 269 4.01 -6.27 -4.15
N LYS A 270 5.12 -6.38 -4.88
CA LYS A 270 5.32 -7.36 -5.97
C LYS A 270 5.24 -8.81 -5.49
N TYR A 271 5.74 -9.07 -4.29
CA TYR A 271 5.81 -10.40 -3.66
C TYR A 271 4.71 -10.62 -2.61
N GLY A 272 3.56 -9.99 -2.82
CA GLY A 272 2.33 -10.27 -2.05
C GLY A 272 1.60 -11.51 -2.58
N GLY A 273 0.32 -11.66 -2.22
CA GLY A 273 -0.50 -12.79 -2.64
C GLY A 273 -0.29 -14.05 -1.80
N GLU A 274 -0.99 -15.12 -2.17
CA GLU A 274 -1.08 -16.40 -1.44
C GLU A 274 -0.52 -17.54 -2.29
N TYR A 275 0.16 -18.49 -1.63
CA TYR A 275 0.68 -19.70 -2.26
C TYR A 275 -0.46 -20.59 -2.71
N LYS A 276 -0.46 -20.94 -4.00
CA LYS A 276 -1.46 -21.82 -4.60
C LYS A 276 -0.82 -23.15 -4.96
N GLY A 277 -0.65 -24.00 -3.95
CA GLY A 277 -0.12 -25.34 -4.17
C GLY A 277 -0.94 -26.14 -5.17
N GLU A 278 -0.24 -26.92 -6.00
CA GLU A 278 -0.87 -27.91 -6.88
C GLU A 278 -1.28 -29.13 -6.07
N HIS A 279 -2.43 -29.72 -6.43
CA HIS A 279 -2.97 -30.86 -5.69
C HIS A 279 -2.04 -32.07 -5.79
N GLY A 280 -1.51 -32.53 -4.66
CA GLY A 280 -0.62 -33.70 -4.59
C GLY A 280 0.87 -33.38 -4.62
N LYS A 281 1.27 -32.12 -4.90
CA LYS A 281 2.66 -31.68 -4.72
C LYS A 281 2.86 -31.23 -3.28
N LYS A 282 4.01 -31.62 -2.72
CA LYS A 282 4.44 -31.17 -1.41
C LYS A 282 5.26 -29.90 -1.56
N HIS A 283 5.17 -29.00 -0.59
CA HIS A 283 6.05 -27.84 -0.52
C HIS A 283 6.74 -27.75 0.83
N ILE A 284 7.90 -27.09 0.82
CA ILE A 284 8.64 -26.71 2.01
C ILE A 284 8.66 -25.20 2.16
N VAL A 285 8.59 -24.72 3.39
CA VAL A 285 8.67 -23.29 3.69
C VAL A 285 10.04 -22.98 4.27
N VAL A 286 10.77 -22.07 3.65
CA VAL A 286 12.10 -21.64 4.08
C VAL A 286 12.02 -20.21 4.60
N CYS A 287 12.49 -19.98 5.83
CA CYS A 287 12.52 -18.68 6.47
C CYS A 287 13.84 -18.44 7.21
N GLY A 288 13.96 -17.29 7.88
CA GLY A 288 15.16 -16.89 8.60
C GLY A 288 16.07 -15.97 7.79
N TYR A 289 17.36 -16.27 7.75
CA TYR A 289 18.36 -15.51 6.99
C TYR A 289 18.37 -15.91 5.52
N ILE A 290 17.70 -15.11 4.68
CA ILE A 290 17.52 -15.33 3.24
C ILE A 290 18.34 -14.30 2.48
N THR A 291 19.39 -14.75 1.81
CA THR A 291 20.31 -13.96 0.98
C THR A 291 20.66 -14.73 -0.28
N TYR A 292 21.25 -14.08 -1.29
CA TYR A 292 21.68 -14.78 -2.50
C TYR A 292 22.60 -15.97 -2.19
N GLU A 293 23.60 -15.79 -1.33
CA GLU A 293 24.55 -16.85 -0.96
C GLU A 293 23.87 -18.02 -0.24
N SER A 294 23.05 -17.74 0.78
CA SER A 294 22.37 -18.80 1.55
C SER A 294 21.37 -19.58 0.70
N VAL A 295 20.59 -18.88 -0.13
CA VAL A 295 19.61 -19.49 -1.03
C VAL A 295 20.29 -20.25 -2.16
N SER A 296 21.35 -19.71 -2.76
CA SER A 296 22.09 -20.38 -3.84
C SER A 296 22.68 -21.71 -3.37
N HIS A 297 23.37 -21.72 -2.23
CA HIS A 297 23.90 -22.96 -1.66
C HIS A 297 22.79 -23.95 -1.29
N PHE A 298 21.70 -23.47 -0.68
CA PHE A 298 20.56 -24.30 -0.36
C PHE A 298 19.94 -24.95 -1.61
N LEU A 299 19.65 -24.17 -2.65
CA LEU A 299 19.03 -24.69 -3.88
C LEU A 299 19.97 -25.62 -4.66
N GLN A 300 21.28 -25.37 -4.64
CA GLN A 300 22.28 -26.26 -5.26
C GLN A 300 22.25 -27.67 -4.66
N ASP A 301 22.15 -27.78 -3.33
CA ASP A 301 22.12 -29.07 -2.63
C ASP A 301 20.70 -29.71 -2.65
N PHE A 302 19.65 -28.87 -2.58
CA PHE A 302 18.27 -29.34 -2.48
C PHE A 302 17.68 -29.78 -3.82
N LEU A 303 17.98 -29.05 -4.90
CA LEU A 303 17.48 -29.33 -6.26
C LEU A 303 18.53 -30.04 -7.13
N HIS A 304 19.53 -30.70 -6.53
CA HIS A 304 20.58 -31.40 -7.25
C HIS A 304 20.02 -32.59 -8.07
N GLU A 305 20.58 -32.83 -9.26
CA GLU A 305 20.15 -33.90 -10.18
C GLU A 305 20.34 -35.33 -9.61
N ASP A 306 21.33 -35.50 -8.72
CA ASP A 306 21.63 -36.79 -8.09
C ASP A 306 20.63 -37.17 -6.98
N ARG A 307 19.71 -36.25 -6.60
CA ARG A 307 18.58 -36.64 -5.74
C ARG A 307 17.51 -37.30 -6.61
N GLU A 308 16.91 -38.37 -6.09
CA GLU A 308 15.70 -38.97 -6.69
C GLU A 308 14.68 -37.87 -6.98
N ASP A 309 13.92 -37.97 -8.08
CA ASP A 309 12.99 -36.93 -8.55
C ASP A 309 11.97 -36.53 -7.46
N VAL A 310 12.38 -35.60 -6.60
CA VAL A 310 11.53 -35.04 -5.55
C VAL A 310 10.78 -33.86 -6.18
N ASP A 311 9.52 -34.08 -6.53
CA ASP A 311 8.58 -33.06 -6.97
C ASP A 311 8.10 -32.22 -5.76
N VAL A 312 9.06 -31.49 -5.15
CA VAL A 312 8.82 -30.61 -4.01
C VAL A 312 9.11 -29.17 -4.40
N GLU A 313 8.15 -28.30 -4.09
CA GLU A 313 8.27 -26.85 -4.28
C GLU A 313 8.87 -26.18 -3.04
N VAL A 314 9.63 -25.11 -3.25
CA VAL A 314 10.31 -24.34 -2.21
C VAL A 314 9.70 -22.95 -2.11
N VAL A 315 9.09 -22.64 -0.97
CA VAL A 315 8.45 -21.36 -0.71
C VAL A 315 9.29 -20.56 0.29
N PHE A 316 9.88 -19.46 -0.16
CA PHE A 316 10.64 -18.56 0.70
C PHE A 316 9.73 -17.49 1.31
N LEU A 317 9.81 -17.32 2.64
CA LEU A 317 9.10 -16.26 3.37
C LEU A 317 10.10 -15.33 4.07
N HIS A 318 10.21 -14.09 3.59
CA HIS A 318 11.13 -13.10 4.16
C HIS A 318 10.56 -11.69 4.16
N ARG A 319 10.91 -10.87 5.18
CA ARG A 319 10.35 -9.52 5.31
C ARG A 319 10.89 -8.56 4.27
N VAL A 320 12.19 -8.66 3.98
CA VAL A 320 12.89 -7.79 3.03
C VAL A 320 12.68 -8.33 1.61
N PRO A 321 12.29 -7.49 0.63
CA PRO A 321 12.19 -7.93 -0.76
C PRO A 321 13.56 -8.38 -1.29
N PRO A 322 13.61 -9.35 -2.23
CA PRO A 322 14.85 -9.89 -2.75
C PRO A 322 15.57 -8.84 -3.60
N ASP A 323 16.90 -8.80 -3.46
CA ASP A 323 17.77 -8.03 -4.34
C ASP A 323 17.74 -8.58 -5.78
N LEU A 324 18.22 -7.80 -6.75
CA LEU A 324 18.18 -8.17 -8.17
C LEU A 324 18.84 -9.52 -8.50
N GLU A 325 19.91 -9.88 -7.78
CA GLU A 325 20.59 -11.16 -7.94
C GLU A 325 19.71 -12.33 -7.46
N LEU A 326 19.07 -12.16 -6.31
CA LEU A 326 18.17 -13.16 -5.73
C LEU A 326 16.87 -13.28 -6.56
N GLU A 327 16.34 -12.17 -7.07
CA GLU A 327 15.24 -12.18 -8.05
C GLU A 327 15.63 -12.94 -9.33
N GLY A 328 16.86 -12.74 -9.81
CA GLY A 328 17.41 -13.50 -10.93
C GLY A 328 17.49 -15.00 -10.65
N LEU A 329 17.87 -15.38 -9.43
CA LEU A 329 17.95 -16.78 -8.99
C LEU A 329 16.56 -17.44 -8.92
N PHE A 330 15.55 -16.75 -8.39
CA PHE A 330 14.18 -17.24 -8.34
C PHE A 330 13.57 -17.40 -9.74
N LYS A 331 13.83 -16.45 -10.65
CA LYS A 331 13.37 -16.57 -12.05
C LYS A 331 13.97 -17.77 -12.79
N ARG A 332 15.20 -18.16 -12.47
CA ARG A 332 15.83 -19.36 -13.06
C ARG A 332 15.12 -20.66 -12.64
N HIS A 333 14.54 -20.68 -11.44
CA HIS A 333 13.86 -21.83 -10.86
C HIS A 333 12.35 -21.60 -10.71
N PHE A 334 11.73 -20.85 -11.62
CA PHE A 334 10.36 -20.34 -11.47
C PHE A 334 9.29 -21.43 -11.31
N THR A 335 9.55 -22.67 -11.74
CA THR A 335 8.62 -23.80 -11.60
C THR A 335 8.69 -24.48 -10.24
N LYS A 336 9.79 -24.29 -9.50
CA LYS A 336 10.03 -24.97 -8.21
C LYS A 336 10.17 -24.02 -7.05
N VAL A 337 10.39 -22.73 -7.29
CA VAL A 337 10.71 -21.76 -6.24
C VAL A 337 9.81 -20.54 -6.32
N GLU A 338 9.14 -20.25 -5.21
CA GLU A 338 8.33 -19.04 -5.03
C GLU A 338 8.83 -18.22 -3.82
N PHE A 339 8.63 -16.90 -3.88
CA PHE A 339 9.01 -15.99 -2.81
C PHE A 339 7.83 -15.10 -2.40
N PHE A 340 7.60 -15.02 -1.09
CA PHE A 340 6.59 -14.16 -0.47
C PHE A 340 7.25 -13.19 0.51
N SER A 341 6.85 -11.92 0.42
CA SER A 341 7.30 -10.87 1.33
C SER A 341 6.44 -10.85 2.58
N GLY A 342 6.98 -11.25 3.74
CA GLY A 342 6.23 -11.38 4.99
C GLY A 342 7.09 -11.87 6.15
N THR A 343 6.48 -12.13 7.31
CA THR A 343 7.15 -12.62 8.51
C THR A 343 6.47 -13.86 9.07
N VAL A 344 7.27 -14.85 9.47
CA VAL A 344 6.76 -16.04 10.17
C VAL A 344 6.17 -15.74 11.55
N MET A 345 6.36 -14.52 12.06
CA MET A 345 5.78 -14.09 13.35
C MET A 345 4.28 -13.75 13.22
N ASP A 346 3.78 -13.54 12.01
CA ASP A 346 2.37 -13.24 11.75
C ASP A 346 1.64 -14.50 11.25
N SER A 347 0.56 -14.86 11.94
CA SER A 347 -0.31 -15.96 11.55
C SER A 347 -0.94 -15.79 10.15
N ILE A 348 -1.17 -14.55 9.71
CA ILE A 348 -1.72 -14.28 8.37
C ILE A 348 -0.71 -14.67 7.30
N ASP A 349 0.56 -14.36 7.50
CA ASP A 349 1.64 -14.73 6.58
C ASP A 349 1.90 -16.25 6.58
N LEU A 350 1.78 -16.91 7.73
CA LEU A 350 1.87 -18.38 7.82
C LEU A 350 0.72 -19.07 7.06
N SER A 351 -0.50 -18.55 7.18
CA SER A 351 -1.65 -19.03 6.40
C SER A 351 -1.45 -18.78 4.90
N ARG A 352 -0.88 -17.63 4.54
CA ARG A 352 -0.63 -17.23 3.15
C ARG A 352 0.36 -18.12 2.42
N VAL A 353 1.34 -18.68 3.11
CA VAL A 353 2.28 -19.68 2.56
C VAL A 353 1.87 -21.12 2.88
N LYS A 354 0.67 -21.32 3.45
CA LYS A 354 0.08 -22.61 3.80
C LYS A 354 1.01 -23.52 4.61
N VAL A 355 1.52 -22.99 5.73
CA VAL A 355 2.42 -23.75 6.62
C VAL A 355 1.76 -25.03 7.16
N ASP A 356 0.44 -25.04 7.32
CA ASP A 356 -0.35 -26.21 7.73
C ASP A 356 -0.35 -27.35 6.70
N GLU A 357 -0.25 -27.04 5.41
CA GLU A 357 -0.15 -28.04 4.33
C GLU A 357 1.31 -28.39 3.97
N ALA A 358 2.29 -27.65 4.50
CA ALA A 358 3.71 -27.83 4.17
C ALA A 358 4.30 -29.11 4.81
N ASP A 359 5.21 -29.77 4.10
CA ASP A 359 5.87 -30.99 4.57
C ASP A 359 6.91 -30.69 5.68
N ALA A 360 7.61 -29.56 5.55
CA ALA A 360 8.56 -29.08 6.55
C ALA A 360 8.79 -27.56 6.48
N CYS A 361 9.22 -27.01 7.61
CA CYS A 361 9.71 -25.64 7.73
C CYS A 361 11.22 -25.63 8.03
N LEU A 362 12.00 -24.92 7.23
CA LEU A 362 13.44 -24.75 7.41
C LEU A 362 13.76 -23.31 7.85
N VAL A 363 14.46 -23.17 8.98
CA VAL A 363 14.87 -21.88 9.55
C VAL A 363 16.38 -21.72 9.41
N LEU A 364 16.80 -20.86 8.49
CA LEU A 364 18.21 -20.57 8.20
C LEU A 364 18.76 -19.48 9.14
N ALA A 365 20.00 -19.63 9.57
CA ALA A 365 20.68 -18.69 10.47
C ALA A 365 21.78 -17.89 9.75
N ASN A 366 21.98 -16.64 10.16
CA ASN A 366 23.14 -15.87 9.72
C ASN A 366 24.43 -16.34 10.41
N LYS A 367 25.24 -17.11 9.68
CA LYS A 367 26.52 -17.67 10.15
C LYS A 367 27.56 -16.61 10.53
N TYR A 368 27.40 -15.38 10.07
CA TYR A 368 28.34 -14.28 10.24
C TYR A 368 27.77 -13.15 11.12
N SER A 369 26.73 -13.43 11.91
CA SER A 369 26.17 -12.45 12.85
C SER A 369 27.22 -11.95 13.84
N SER A 370 27.20 -10.64 14.14
CA SER A 370 28.03 -10.04 15.19
C SER A 370 27.63 -10.51 16.59
N ASP A 371 26.35 -10.84 16.76
CA ASP A 371 25.78 -11.37 17.99
C ASP A 371 25.09 -12.71 17.69
N PRO A 372 25.77 -13.84 17.93
CA PRO A 372 25.21 -15.17 17.69
C PRO A 372 24.02 -15.50 18.59
N ASP A 373 24.00 -15.00 19.83
CA ASP A 373 22.92 -15.29 20.78
C ASP A 373 21.63 -14.56 20.38
N ALA A 374 21.73 -13.33 19.89
CA ALA A 374 20.58 -12.60 19.37
C ALA A 374 19.97 -13.27 18.11
N GLU A 375 20.81 -13.78 17.20
CA GLU A 375 20.36 -14.52 16.01
C GLU A 375 19.66 -15.83 16.39
N ASP A 376 20.23 -16.58 17.34
CA ASP A 376 19.62 -17.80 17.86
C ASP A 376 18.29 -17.52 18.57
N ALA A 377 18.22 -16.47 19.39
CA ALA A 377 16.98 -16.05 20.04
C ALA A 377 15.90 -15.72 19.00
N ALA A 378 16.25 -15.02 17.92
CA ALA A 378 15.32 -14.75 16.82
C ALA A 378 14.85 -16.05 16.13
N ASN A 379 15.75 -16.99 15.86
CA ASN A 379 15.39 -18.29 15.28
C ASN A 379 14.50 -19.13 16.19
N ILE A 380 14.77 -19.16 17.50
CA ILE A 380 13.91 -19.82 18.49
C ILE A 380 12.51 -19.21 18.47
N MET A 381 12.39 -17.87 18.42
CA MET A 381 11.09 -17.20 18.32
C MET A 381 10.35 -17.55 17.02
N ARG A 382 11.05 -17.70 15.89
CA ARG A 382 10.45 -18.17 14.63
C ARG A 382 9.89 -19.58 14.79
N VAL A 383 10.64 -20.49 15.42
CA VAL A 383 10.18 -21.86 15.70
C VAL A 383 8.94 -21.85 16.60
N ILE A 384 8.93 -21.06 17.67
CA ILE A 384 7.76 -20.92 18.57
C ILE A 384 6.55 -20.46 17.77
N SER A 385 6.71 -19.46 16.89
CA SER A 385 5.62 -18.94 16.07
C SER A 385 5.04 -20.02 15.13
N ILE A 386 5.91 -20.74 14.41
CA ILE A 386 5.51 -21.84 13.52
C ILE A 386 4.79 -22.94 14.29
N LYS A 387 5.35 -23.40 15.42
CA LYS A 387 4.78 -24.46 16.26
C LYS A 387 3.48 -24.06 16.97
N ASN A 388 3.30 -22.76 17.22
CA ASN A 388 2.06 -22.23 17.76
C ASN A 388 0.94 -22.17 16.69
N TYR A 389 1.30 -21.98 15.41
CA TYR A 389 0.35 -22.04 14.29
C TYR A 389 0.02 -23.49 13.88
N SER A 390 1.05 -24.33 13.67
CA SER A 390 0.92 -25.74 13.37
C SER A 390 1.85 -26.55 14.26
N ALA A 391 1.30 -27.28 15.23
CA ALA A 391 2.09 -28.06 16.18
C ALA A 391 2.73 -29.32 15.53
N ASP A 392 2.06 -29.87 14.53
CA ASP A 392 2.41 -31.17 13.94
C ASP A 392 3.48 -31.07 12.82
N ILE A 393 3.77 -29.87 12.33
CA ILE A 393 4.74 -29.65 11.25
C ILE A 393 6.17 -30.00 11.68
N ARG A 394 6.95 -30.59 10.79
CA ARG A 394 8.39 -30.81 10.97
C ARG A 394 9.16 -29.48 10.85
N VAL A 395 9.96 -29.14 11.86
CA VAL A 395 10.79 -27.92 11.84
C VAL A 395 12.28 -28.26 11.94
N ILE A 396 13.06 -27.80 10.98
CA ILE A 396 14.53 -27.91 10.98
C ILE A 396 15.10 -26.51 11.17
N VAL A 397 15.86 -26.30 12.23
CA VAL A 397 16.42 -24.99 12.59
C VAL A 397 17.94 -25.02 12.71
N GLN A 398 18.59 -24.00 12.16
CA GLN A 398 20.01 -23.75 12.39
C GLN A 398 20.20 -22.89 13.64
N LEU A 399 21.08 -23.34 14.53
CA LEU A 399 21.54 -22.55 15.68
C LEU A 399 23.06 -22.39 15.64
N MET A 400 23.53 -21.25 16.13
CA MET A 400 24.95 -20.91 16.22
C MET A 400 25.57 -21.52 17.47
N GLN A 401 24.94 -21.35 18.65
CA GLN A 401 25.49 -21.76 19.94
C GLN A 401 24.79 -23.00 20.51
N TYR A 402 25.56 -23.82 21.23
CA TYR A 402 25.05 -25.07 21.80
C TYR A 402 24.10 -24.84 22.98
N HIS A 403 24.38 -23.87 23.86
CA HIS A 403 23.52 -23.62 25.03
C HIS A 403 22.11 -23.19 24.66
N ASN A 404 21.93 -22.50 23.52
CA ASN A 404 20.63 -22.06 23.04
C ASN A 404 19.73 -23.22 22.57
N LYS A 405 20.32 -24.39 22.24
CA LYS A 405 19.59 -25.62 21.88
C LYS A 405 18.64 -26.08 22.98
N ALA A 406 18.98 -25.83 24.25
CA ALA A 406 18.16 -26.21 25.40
C ALA A 406 16.78 -25.53 25.40
N TYR A 407 16.68 -24.31 24.86
CA TYR A 407 15.42 -23.58 24.82
C TYR A 407 14.39 -24.22 23.87
N LEU A 408 14.85 -24.84 22.77
CA LEU A 408 13.96 -25.55 21.84
C LEU A 408 13.34 -26.79 22.47
N LEU A 409 14.10 -27.53 23.28
CA LEU A 409 13.63 -28.72 23.98
C LEU A 409 12.56 -28.40 25.05
N ASN A 410 12.48 -27.15 25.50
CA ASN A 410 11.47 -26.70 26.44
C ASN A 410 10.14 -26.32 25.77
N ILE A 411 10.09 -26.28 24.43
CA ILE A 411 8.86 -26.00 23.68
C ILE A 411 7.99 -27.28 23.70
N PRO A 412 6.73 -27.22 24.16
CA PRO A 412 5.90 -28.42 24.34
C PRO A 412 5.56 -29.14 23.03
N SER A 413 5.48 -28.39 21.93
CA SER A 413 5.19 -28.91 20.58
C SER A 413 6.44 -29.36 19.82
N TRP A 414 7.64 -29.27 20.43
CA TRP A 414 8.88 -29.72 19.82
C TRP A 414 9.07 -31.22 20.06
N ASP A 415 9.06 -32.01 18.99
CA ASP A 415 9.15 -33.47 19.07
C ASP A 415 10.18 -34.02 18.08
N TRP A 416 11.35 -34.40 18.61
CA TRP A 416 12.43 -35.03 17.85
C TRP A 416 12.01 -36.35 17.19
N ARG A 417 10.97 -37.04 17.69
CA ARG A 417 10.48 -38.28 17.08
C ARG A 417 9.76 -38.05 15.75
N ARG A 418 9.26 -36.83 15.54
CA ARG A 418 8.61 -36.40 14.30
C ARG A 418 9.60 -35.80 13.30
N GLY A 419 10.89 -35.77 13.64
CA GLY A 419 11.93 -35.21 12.80
C GLY A 419 12.18 -33.71 13.01
N ASP A 420 11.75 -33.14 14.15
CA ASP A 420 12.17 -31.80 14.54
C ASP A 420 13.67 -31.83 14.90
N ASP A 421 14.49 -31.23 14.04
CA ASP A 421 15.94 -31.34 14.10
C ASP A 421 16.60 -29.97 14.33
N VAL A 422 17.62 -29.95 15.19
CA VAL A 422 18.44 -28.77 15.45
C VAL A 422 19.83 -28.97 14.88
N ILE A 423 20.19 -28.17 13.88
CA ILE A 423 21.52 -28.12 13.30
C ILE A 423 22.34 -27.08 14.06
N CYS A 424 23.04 -27.51 15.11
CA CYS A 424 23.94 -26.62 15.86
C CYS A 424 25.30 -26.53 15.16
N LEU A 425 25.62 -25.36 14.62
CA LEU A 425 26.82 -25.12 13.83
C LEU A 425 28.10 -25.22 14.67
N ALA A 426 28.11 -24.67 15.90
CA ALA A 426 29.27 -24.79 16.79
C ALA A 426 29.54 -26.25 17.18
N GLU A 427 28.49 -27.02 17.50
CA GLU A 427 28.58 -28.44 17.86
C GLU A 427 29.17 -29.27 16.71
N LEU A 428 28.62 -29.15 15.50
CA LEU A 428 29.10 -29.90 14.33
C LEU A 428 30.51 -29.47 13.92
N LYS A 429 30.80 -28.16 13.89
CA LYS A 429 32.11 -27.64 13.50
C LYS A 429 33.21 -28.13 14.44
N LEU A 430 33.02 -27.98 15.75
CA LEU A 430 34.02 -28.41 16.73
C LEU A 430 34.12 -29.94 16.81
N GLY A 431 33.01 -30.66 16.64
CA GLY A 431 32.99 -32.12 16.56
C GLY A 431 33.81 -32.66 15.40
N PHE A 432 33.63 -32.11 14.19
CA PHE A 432 34.42 -32.51 13.02
C PHE A 432 35.91 -32.20 13.17
N ILE A 433 36.26 -31.05 13.76
CA ILE A 433 37.67 -30.72 14.05
C ILE A 433 38.26 -31.69 15.07
N ALA A 434 37.52 -32.01 16.14
CA ALA A 434 37.97 -32.95 17.16
C ALA A 434 38.20 -34.36 16.60
N GLN A 435 37.31 -34.85 15.72
CA GLN A 435 37.50 -36.14 15.03
C GLN A 435 38.69 -36.10 14.06
N SER A 436 38.92 -34.97 13.37
CA SER A 436 40.12 -34.78 12.56
C SER A 436 41.43 -34.81 13.35
N CYS A 437 41.41 -34.52 14.66
CA CYS A 437 42.57 -34.71 15.52
C CYS A 437 42.89 -36.19 15.78
N LEU A 438 41.88 -37.08 15.73
CA LEU A 438 42.07 -38.52 15.85
C LEU A 438 42.49 -39.14 14.51
N ALA A 439 41.81 -38.73 13.43
CA ALA A 439 42.05 -39.21 12.06
C ALA A 439 42.16 -38.02 11.09
N PRO A 440 43.39 -37.60 10.72
CA PRO A 440 43.59 -36.46 9.82
C PRO A 440 42.86 -36.63 8.49
N GLY A 441 42.06 -35.63 8.11
CA GLY A 441 41.24 -35.65 6.89
C GLY A 441 39.78 -36.05 7.10
N PHE A 442 39.40 -36.49 8.31
CA PHE A 442 38.02 -36.88 8.64
C PHE A 442 36.99 -35.78 8.36
N SER A 443 37.28 -34.53 8.73
CA SER A 443 36.38 -33.40 8.49
C SER A 443 36.08 -33.18 7.01
N THR A 444 37.10 -33.33 6.15
CA THR A 444 36.93 -33.16 4.69
C THR A 444 36.15 -34.33 4.10
N MET A 445 36.41 -35.56 4.57
CA MET A 445 35.65 -36.75 4.19
C MET A 445 34.17 -36.56 4.53
N MET A 446 33.84 -36.22 5.77
CA MET A 446 32.45 -36.00 6.20
C MET A 446 31.79 -34.83 5.47
N ALA A 447 32.50 -33.72 5.26
CA ALA A 447 31.96 -32.58 4.52
C ALA A 447 31.63 -32.91 3.07
N ASN A 448 32.42 -33.77 2.41
CA ASN A 448 32.13 -34.23 1.06
C ASN A 448 30.93 -35.19 1.04
N LEU A 449 30.77 -36.08 2.04
CA LEU A 449 29.64 -37.03 2.11
C LEU A 449 28.25 -36.37 2.22
N PHE A 450 28.18 -35.14 2.74
CA PHE A 450 26.92 -34.39 2.88
C PHE A 450 26.65 -33.40 1.75
N ALA A 451 27.67 -33.02 0.98
CA ALA A 451 27.54 -32.06 -0.10
C ALA A 451 27.20 -32.82 -1.39
N MET A 452 26.09 -32.46 -2.05
CA MET A 452 25.74 -33.08 -3.33
C MET A 452 26.72 -32.59 -4.39
N ARG A 453 27.46 -33.50 -5.02
CA ARG A 453 28.50 -33.14 -6.00
C ARG A 453 28.52 -34.09 -7.17
N SER A 454 28.10 -33.60 -8.34
CA SER A 454 28.22 -34.36 -9.58
C SER A 454 29.70 -34.65 -9.93
N PHE A 455 30.01 -35.91 -10.20
CA PHE A 455 31.35 -36.33 -10.62
C PHE A 455 31.62 -36.01 -12.11
N LYS A 456 32.64 -35.18 -12.40
CA LYS A 456 33.09 -34.88 -13.78
C LYS A 456 34.62 -34.95 -13.87
N THR A 457 35.15 -35.99 -14.51
CA THR A 457 36.60 -36.13 -14.76
C THR A 457 37.05 -35.39 -16.00
N SER A 458 38.25 -34.80 -15.96
CA SER A 458 38.95 -34.25 -17.12
C SER A 458 40.27 -34.98 -17.34
N ARG A 459 40.71 -35.10 -18.60
CA ARG A 459 42.05 -35.63 -18.90
C ARG A 459 43.17 -34.65 -18.55
N ASN A 460 42.82 -33.38 -18.33
CA ASN A 460 43.79 -32.32 -18.03
C ASN A 460 44.00 -32.13 -16.52
N THR A 461 43.20 -32.79 -15.67
CA THR A 461 43.34 -32.73 -14.21
C THR A 461 44.37 -33.75 -13.72
N PRO A 462 45.22 -33.40 -12.73
CA PRO A 462 46.18 -34.34 -12.15
C PRO A 462 45.53 -35.60 -11.59
N ASP A 463 46.24 -36.73 -11.63
CA ASP A 463 45.71 -38.03 -11.21
C ASP A 463 45.20 -38.04 -9.76
N TRP A 464 45.92 -37.41 -8.83
CA TRP A 464 45.49 -37.32 -7.43
C TRP A 464 44.17 -36.56 -7.28
N LEU A 465 43.94 -35.53 -8.12
CA LEU A 465 42.73 -34.74 -8.09
C LEU A 465 41.56 -35.52 -8.68
N ASN A 466 41.79 -36.31 -9.73
CA ASN A 466 40.76 -37.20 -10.28
C ASN A 466 40.30 -38.24 -9.23
N LEU A 467 41.24 -38.83 -8.48
CA LEU A 467 40.91 -39.74 -7.38
C LEU A 467 40.18 -39.03 -6.24
N TYR A 468 40.61 -37.81 -5.88
CA TYR A 468 39.92 -37.01 -4.87
C TYR A 468 38.49 -36.67 -5.29
N LEU A 469 38.29 -36.22 -6.53
CA LEU A 469 36.96 -35.88 -7.06
C LEU A 469 36.04 -37.10 -7.12
N CYS A 470 36.59 -38.29 -7.36
CA CYS A 470 35.85 -39.55 -7.29
C CYS A 470 35.32 -39.79 -5.88
N GLY A 471 36.18 -39.70 -4.86
CA GLY A 471 35.75 -39.82 -3.46
C GLY A 471 34.84 -38.67 -3.00
N ALA A 472 34.98 -37.48 -3.58
CA ALA A 472 34.16 -36.32 -3.25
C ALA A 472 32.75 -36.35 -3.85
N GLY A 473 32.49 -37.23 -4.83
CA GLY A 473 31.16 -37.48 -5.39
C GLY A 473 30.45 -38.67 -4.73
N MET A 474 30.97 -39.20 -3.63
CA MET A 474 30.28 -40.21 -2.83
C MET A 474 29.43 -39.50 -1.77
N GLU A 475 28.17 -39.89 -1.62
CA GLU A 475 27.27 -39.31 -0.61
C GLU A 475 26.70 -40.35 0.37
N MET A 476 26.07 -39.87 1.45
CA MET A 476 25.38 -40.70 2.43
C MET A 476 23.89 -40.83 2.09
N TYR A 477 23.44 -42.07 1.89
CA TYR A 477 22.04 -42.41 1.61
C TYR A 477 21.44 -43.28 2.71
N THR A 478 20.11 -43.27 2.80
CA THR A 478 19.34 -44.14 3.70
C THR A 478 18.39 -44.98 2.88
N ASP A 479 18.48 -46.30 3.00
CA ASP A 479 17.60 -47.24 2.33
C ASP A 479 17.32 -48.46 3.23
N THR A 480 16.26 -49.20 2.90
CA THR A 480 15.90 -50.45 3.57
C THR A 480 16.61 -51.63 2.92
N LEU A 481 17.25 -52.47 3.74
CA LEU A 481 17.90 -53.70 3.25
C LEU A 481 16.88 -54.69 2.71
N SER A 482 17.27 -55.43 1.67
CA SER A 482 16.44 -56.48 1.08
C SER A 482 16.20 -57.64 2.06
N HIS A 483 15.11 -58.39 1.86
CA HIS A 483 14.82 -59.60 2.63
C HIS A 483 15.91 -60.70 2.52
N GLY A 484 16.80 -60.63 1.54
CA GLY A 484 17.91 -61.57 1.39
C GLY A 484 18.96 -61.46 2.50
N PHE A 485 19.07 -60.30 3.15
CA PHE A 485 20.00 -60.08 4.26
C PHE A 485 19.45 -60.53 5.62
N VAL A 486 18.21 -61.04 5.67
CA VAL A 486 17.58 -61.46 6.94
C VAL A 486 18.32 -62.67 7.51
N GLY A 487 18.86 -62.50 8.72
CA GLY A 487 19.59 -63.55 9.45
C GLY A 487 21.11 -63.54 9.23
N MET A 488 21.63 -62.70 8.34
CA MET A 488 23.07 -62.45 8.21
C MET A 488 23.55 -61.54 9.35
N THR A 489 24.83 -61.67 9.71
CA THR A 489 25.51 -60.72 10.58
C THR A 489 25.88 -59.44 9.82
N PHE A 490 26.10 -58.34 10.53
CA PHE A 490 26.46 -57.07 9.89
C PHE A 490 27.73 -57.15 9.01
N PRO A 491 28.84 -57.82 9.43
CA PRO A 491 29.99 -57.99 8.55
C PRO A 491 29.69 -58.80 7.29
N GLU A 492 28.90 -59.88 7.39
CA GLU A 492 28.50 -60.70 6.24
C GLU A 492 27.60 -59.94 5.25
N ALA A 493 26.80 -58.98 5.75
CA ALA A 493 25.96 -58.14 4.90
C ALA A 493 26.74 -56.96 4.27
N ALA A 494 27.86 -56.57 4.87
CA ALA A 494 28.69 -55.44 4.43
C ALA A 494 29.81 -55.85 3.46
N GLU A 495 30.26 -57.11 3.50
CA GLU A 495 31.15 -57.74 2.51
C GLU A 495 30.40 -58.07 1.22
#